data_AF-A0A1U6JD14-F1
#
_entry.id   AF-A0A1U6JD14-F1
#
_cell.length_a   1.000
_cell.length_b   1.000
_cell.length_c   1.000
_cell.angle_alpha   90.00
_cell.angle_beta   90.00
_cell.angle_gamma   90.00
#
_symmetry.space_group_name_H-M   'P 1'
#
loop_
_entity.id
_entity.type
_entity.pdbx_description
1 polymer ?
#
loop_
_entity_poly.entity_id
_entity_poly.type
_entity_poly.pdbx_seq_one_letter_code
_entity_poly.pdbx_strand_id
1 'polypeptide(L)'
;MMIGLPFLKVIILMLEFTAIRIISNYLELCFYNKRKVILSKNGCFLVITVLSGLLLAYLLPYLGYVIDFNNILFNKAIILSIVLLGIVAFIRLYKYKHYNKVAKEYIKKEKVFINDGVMEDINFSTVKIDETKIDKNDLVSNIYEDKEGYEYLNSLFFLRHKNIMINSIKHIGIVIGIIFISIIVFIIFKPNVRPIVVKTFINSAPLMVFIMYTISTTERICKAMFYNCDKSLLRYSYYRNEKVILANFTSRLKKVMSINIIPAIELSLAFIIITICCGQPYSIIKVIPTCICIICLSGFFSIHHLFMYYVIQPYTAELTIKSPLFKTVNMVMYFLSYMCLRLKTSSYYFTIGVIITTIIYMIIALIVIYRVAPKTFKLK
;
A
#
# COMPACT_ATOMS: atom_id res chain seq x y z
N MET A 1 -24.85 -33.95 -8.44
CA MET A 1 -25.48 -33.56 -7.16
C MET A 1 -24.58 -32.53 -6.49
N MET A 2 -24.62 -31.27 -6.91
CA MET A 2 -23.90 -30.18 -6.24
C MET A 2 -24.96 -29.21 -5.72
N ILE A 3 -25.10 -29.17 -4.39
CA ILE A 3 -26.12 -28.47 -3.61
C ILE A 3 -27.47 -29.19 -3.69
N GLY A 4 -28.08 -29.51 -2.54
CA GLY A 4 -29.39 -30.18 -2.42
C GLY A 4 -30.59 -29.35 -2.91
N LEU A 5 -30.42 -28.58 -3.98
CA LEU A 5 -31.45 -27.79 -4.64
C LEU A 5 -32.11 -28.60 -5.75
N PRO A 6 -33.45 -28.63 -5.82
CA PRO A 6 -34.19 -29.22 -6.94
C PRO A 6 -33.73 -28.63 -8.27
N PHE A 7 -33.62 -29.49 -9.30
CA PHE A 7 -33.16 -29.10 -10.65
C PHE A 7 -33.90 -27.88 -11.22
N LEU A 8 -35.21 -27.77 -10.98
CA LEU A 8 -36.02 -26.62 -11.40
C LEU A 8 -35.53 -25.28 -10.80
N LYS A 9 -35.12 -25.28 -9.53
CA LYS A 9 -34.63 -24.07 -8.86
C LYS A 9 -33.30 -23.59 -9.45
N VAL A 10 -32.45 -24.52 -9.90
CA VAL A 10 -31.19 -24.19 -10.57
C VAL A 10 -31.43 -23.50 -11.90
N ILE A 11 -32.41 -23.97 -12.68
CA ILE A 11 -32.80 -23.35 -13.95
C ILE A 11 -33.33 -21.93 -13.72
N ILE A 12 -34.18 -21.74 -12.71
CA ILE A 12 -34.72 -20.42 -12.36
C ILE A 12 -33.59 -19.46 -12.01
N LEU A 13 -32.65 -19.88 -11.16
CA LEU A 13 -31.49 -19.04 -10.78
C LEU A 13 -30.60 -18.69 -11.97
N MET A 14 -30.35 -19.63 -12.88
CA MET A 14 -29.59 -19.36 -14.11
C MET A 14 -30.29 -18.30 -14.97
N LEU A 15 -31.62 -18.37 -15.05
CA LEU A 15 -32.42 -17.44 -15.83
C LEU A 15 -32.46 -16.04 -15.19
N GLU A 16 -32.63 -15.94 -13.88
CA GLU A 16 -32.55 -14.67 -13.16
C GLU A 16 -31.16 -14.04 -13.28
N PHE A 17 -30.10 -14.83 -13.11
CA PHE A 17 -28.72 -14.35 -13.21
C PHE A 17 -28.40 -13.81 -14.60
N THR A 18 -28.83 -14.51 -15.65
CA THR A 18 -28.66 -14.04 -17.04
C THR A 18 -29.44 -12.76 -17.31
N ALA A 19 -30.69 -12.66 -16.84
CA ALA A 19 -31.50 -11.45 -16.97
C ALA A 19 -30.88 -10.25 -16.23
N ILE A 20 -30.44 -10.42 -14.98
CA ILE A 20 -29.76 -9.38 -14.19
C ILE A 20 -28.47 -8.92 -14.88
N ARG A 21 -27.70 -9.84 -15.46
CA ARG A 21 -26.49 -9.50 -16.23
C ARG A 21 -26.81 -8.61 -17.44
N ILE A 22 -27.87 -8.93 -18.18
CA ILE A 22 -28.30 -8.13 -19.34
C ILE A 22 -28.78 -6.74 -18.88
N ILE A 23 -29.57 -6.66 -17.81
CA ILE A 23 -30.02 -5.39 -17.21
C ILE A 23 -28.81 -4.54 -16.79
N SER A 24 -27.83 -5.16 -16.14
CA SER A 24 -26.62 -4.47 -15.67
C SER A 24 -25.81 -3.87 -16.82
N ASN A 25 -25.62 -4.62 -17.91
CA ASN A 25 -24.97 -4.13 -19.13
C ASN A 25 -25.72 -2.95 -19.76
N TYR A 26 -27.05 -2.99 -19.76
CA TYR A 26 -27.87 -1.89 -20.26
C TYR A 26 -27.76 -0.64 -19.38
N LEU A 27 -27.79 -0.79 -18.05
CA LEU A 27 -27.59 0.31 -17.11
C LEU A 27 -26.22 0.95 -17.28
N GLU A 28 -25.16 0.14 -17.42
CA GLU A 28 -23.81 0.64 -17.65
C GLU A 28 -23.72 1.44 -18.96
N LEU A 29 -24.39 0.97 -20.03
CA LEU A 29 -24.49 1.71 -21.28
C LEU A 29 -25.22 3.05 -21.12
N CYS A 30 -26.32 3.09 -20.35
CA CYS A 30 -27.02 4.34 -20.05
C CYS A 30 -26.15 5.33 -19.28
N PHE A 31 -25.38 4.84 -18.30
CA PHE A 31 -24.43 5.66 -17.53
C PHE A 31 -23.29 6.17 -18.40
N TYR A 32 -22.74 5.31 -19.27
CA TYR A 32 -21.71 5.69 -20.24
C TYR A 32 -22.22 6.79 -21.18
N ASN A 33 -23.47 6.71 -21.66
CA ASN A 33 -24.02 7.77 -22.53
C ASN A 33 -24.15 9.13 -21.83
N LYS A 34 -24.50 9.14 -20.53
CA LYS A 34 -24.67 10.38 -19.77
C LYS A 34 -23.35 11.00 -19.31
N ARG A 35 -22.36 10.19 -18.92
CA ARG A 35 -21.13 10.67 -18.27
C ARG A 35 -19.84 10.31 -19.01
N LYS A 36 -19.89 9.50 -20.06
CA LYS A 36 -18.73 8.91 -20.76
C LYS A 36 -17.76 8.14 -19.83
N VAL A 37 -18.25 7.72 -18.66
CA VAL A 37 -17.49 6.96 -17.66
C VAL A 37 -17.98 5.51 -17.66
N ILE A 38 -17.04 4.57 -17.65
CA ILE A 38 -17.29 3.13 -17.56
C ILE A 38 -17.18 2.73 -16.07
N LEU A 39 -18.29 2.36 -15.44
CA LEU A 39 -18.31 2.07 -13.99
C LEU A 39 -17.50 0.83 -13.63
N SER A 40 -17.55 -0.22 -14.45
CA SER A 40 -16.81 -1.47 -14.23
C SER A 40 -15.28 -1.32 -14.23
N LYS A 41 -14.76 -0.20 -14.75
CA LYS A 41 -13.32 0.10 -14.81
C LYS A 41 -12.84 1.07 -13.74
N ASN A 42 -13.73 1.66 -12.95
CA ASN A 42 -13.33 2.51 -11.84
C ASN A 42 -12.92 1.61 -10.66
N GLY A 43 -11.61 1.46 -10.44
CA GLY A 43 -11.06 0.56 -9.41
C GLY A 43 -11.64 0.81 -8.02
N CYS A 44 -11.88 2.07 -7.66
CA CYS A 44 -12.56 2.41 -6.40
C CYS A 44 -14.00 1.90 -6.37
N PHE A 45 -14.76 2.03 -7.45
CA PHE A 45 -16.14 1.52 -7.51
C PHE A 45 -16.16 0.00 -7.39
N LEU A 46 -15.28 -0.70 -8.11
CA LEU A 46 -15.17 -2.16 -8.04
C LEU A 46 -14.83 -2.61 -6.62
N VAL A 47 -13.78 -2.03 -6.01
CA VAL A 47 -13.38 -2.34 -4.63
C VAL A 47 -14.50 -2.03 -3.64
N ILE A 48 -15.17 -0.89 -3.77
CA ILE A 48 -16.32 -0.53 -2.91
C ILE A 48 -17.46 -1.55 -3.07
N THR A 49 -17.80 -1.97 -4.30
CA THR A 49 -18.87 -2.95 -4.53
C THR A 49 -18.54 -4.34 -3.99
N VAL A 50 -17.28 -4.78 -4.09
CA VAL A 50 -16.85 -6.07 -3.53
C VAL A 50 -16.82 -6.00 -2.01
N LEU A 51 -16.24 -4.95 -1.43
CA LEU A 51 -16.18 -4.76 0.02
C LEU A 51 -17.58 -4.58 0.63
N SER A 52 -18.47 -3.83 -0.02
CA SER A 52 -19.85 -3.67 0.47
C SER A 52 -20.63 -4.98 0.40
N GLY A 53 -20.44 -5.78 -0.65
CA GLY A 53 -21.03 -7.12 -0.77
C GLY A 53 -20.55 -8.05 0.34
N LEU A 54 -19.24 -8.10 0.60
CA LEU A 54 -18.66 -8.89 1.69
C LEU A 54 -19.14 -8.40 3.06
N LEU A 55 -19.14 -7.09 3.28
CA LEU A 55 -19.59 -6.49 4.53
C LEU A 55 -21.06 -6.80 4.78
N LEU A 56 -21.94 -6.66 3.79
CA LEU A 56 -23.35 -7.04 3.93
C LEU A 56 -23.53 -8.55 4.18
N ALA A 57 -22.75 -9.39 3.50
CA ALA A 57 -22.85 -10.85 3.65
C ALA A 57 -22.44 -11.35 5.04
N TYR A 58 -21.47 -10.71 5.70
CA TYR A 58 -20.95 -11.15 7.00
C TYR A 58 -21.46 -10.32 8.19
N LEU A 59 -21.75 -9.03 8.01
CA LEU A 59 -22.22 -8.13 9.07
C LEU A 59 -23.65 -8.46 9.50
N LEU A 60 -24.55 -8.76 8.56
CA LEU A 60 -25.94 -9.08 8.89
C LEU A 60 -26.05 -10.35 9.76
N PRO A 61 -25.40 -11.48 9.40
CA PRO A 61 -25.36 -12.65 10.27
C PRO A 61 -24.69 -12.39 11.61
N TYR A 62 -23.63 -11.56 11.66
CA TYR A 62 -22.97 -11.19 12.91
C TYR A 62 -23.89 -10.38 13.85
N LEU A 63 -24.75 -9.53 13.29
CA LEU A 63 -25.78 -8.79 14.03
C LEU A 63 -27.01 -9.65 14.39
N GLY A 64 -27.01 -10.94 14.02
CA GLY A 64 -28.12 -11.87 14.31
C GLY A 64 -29.29 -11.80 13.33
N TYR A 65 -29.18 -11.03 12.25
CA TYR A 65 -30.21 -10.95 11.21
C TYR A 65 -29.92 -11.94 10.10
N VAL A 66 -30.77 -12.96 9.96
CA VAL A 66 -30.74 -13.91 8.83
C VAL A 66 -31.88 -13.57 7.88
N ILE A 67 -31.55 -13.04 6.70
CA ILE A 67 -32.53 -12.79 5.65
C ILE A 67 -32.76 -14.11 4.90
N ASP A 68 -33.99 -14.61 4.92
CA ASP A 68 -34.37 -15.76 4.10
C ASP A 68 -34.63 -15.33 2.65
N PHE A 69 -33.60 -15.44 1.82
CA PHE A 69 -33.68 -15.09 0.40
C PHE A 69 -34.53 -16.07 -0.43
N ASN A 70 -34.94 -17.24 0.09
CA ASN A 70 -35.73 -18.20 -0.69
C ASN A 70 -37.08 -17.63 -1.11
N ASN A 71 -37.75 -16.90 -0.22
CA ASN A 71 -39.06 -16.31 -0.49
C ASN A 71 -38.99 -15.17 -1.51
N ILE A 72 -37.82 -14.57 -1.70
CA ILE A 72 -37.60 -13.47 -2.64
C ILE A 72 -37.17 -14.04 -4.00
N LEU A 73 -36.15 -14.92 -4.02
CA LEU A 73 -35.58 -15.49 -5.25
C LEU A 73 -36.57 -16.42 -5.98
N PHE A 74 -37.42 -17.16 -5.26
CA PHE A 74 -38.34 -18.11 -5.89
C PHE A 74 -39.78 -17.58 -6.00
N ASN A 75 -39.98 -16.28 -5.80
CA ASN A 75 -41.30 -15.66 -6.01
C ASN A 75 -41.57 -15.49 -7.51
N LYS A 76 -42.66 -16.10 -7.98
CA LYS A 76 -43.08 -16.07 -9.39
C LYS A 76 -43.23 -14.64 -9.94
N ALA A 77 -43.73 -13.70 -9.13
CA ALA A 77 -43.91 -12.31 -9.56
C ALA A 77 -42.56 -11.61 -9.78
N ILE A 78 -41.59 -11.86 -8.90
CA ILE A 78 -40.24 -11.28 -8.97
C ILE A 78 -39.50 -11.86 -10.18
N ILE A 79 -39.52 -13.19 -10.34
CA ILE A 79 -38.93 -13.87 -11.50
C ILE A 79 -39.47 -13.23 -12.78
N LEU A 80 -40.79 -13.19 -12.96
CA LEU A 80 -41.43 -12.64 -14.15
C LEU A 80 -41.01 -11.19 -14.41
N SER A 81 -40.93 -10.36 -13.37
CA SER A 81 -40.49 -8.97 -13.49
C SER A 81 -39.03 -8.85 -13.96
N ILE A 82 -38.13 -9.67 -13.42
CA ILE A 82 -36.70 -9.68 -13.78
C ILE A 82 -36.54 -10.15 -15.22
N VAL A 83 -37.26 -11.20 -15.63
CA VAL A 83 -37.24 -11.69 -17.02
C VAL A 83 -37.73 -10.61 -17.98
N LEU A 84 -38.87 -9.98 -17.70
CA LEU A 84 -39.44 -8.92 -18.54
C LEU A 84 -38.49 -7.73 -18.68
N LEU A 85 -37.89 -7.28 -17.58
CA LEU A 85 -36.89 -6.21 -17.59
C LEU A 85 -35.64 -6.63 -18.37
N GLY A 86 -35.20 -7.89 -18.24
CA GLY A 86 -34.09 -8.47 -19.00
C GLY A 86 -34.37 -8.46 -20.50
N ILE A 87 -35.58 -8.83 -20.93
CA ILE A 87 -36.00 -8.80 -22.34
C ILE A 87 -36.02 -7.35 -22.85
N VAL A 88 -36.59 -6.41 -22.10
CA VAL A 88 -36.60 -4.99 -22.49
C VAL A 88 -35.18 -4.44 -22.62
N ALA A 89 -34.31 -4.75 -21.66
CA ALA A 89 -32.91 -4.37 -21.68
C ALA A 89 -32.19 -4.98 -22.89
N PHE A 90 -32.45 -6.24 -23.21
CA PHE A 90 -31.90 -6.93 -24.38
C PHE A 90 -32.31 -6.26 -25.69
N ILE A 91 -33.62 -5.97 -25.87
CA ILE A 91 -34.13 -5.30 -27.07
C ILE A 91 -33.48 -3.93 -27.24
N ARG A 92 -33.33 -3.16 -26.15
CA ARG A 92 -32.70 -1.84 -26.21
C ARG A 92 -31.20 -1.90 -26.48
N LEU A 93 -30.49 -2.89 -25.92
CA LEU A 93 -29.09 -3.16 -26.24
C LEU A 93 -28.92 -3.52 -27.72
N TYR A 94 -29.79 -4.39 -28.24
CA TYR A 94 -29.72 -4.84 -29.63
C TYR A 94 -30.01 -3.70 -30.63
N LYS A 95 -30.97 -2.82 -30.32
CA LYS A 95 -31.30 -1.64 -31.15
C LYS A 95 -30.29 -0.50 -31.05
N TYR A 96 -29.28 -0.61 -30.18
CA TYR A 96 -28.34 0.47 -29.94
C TYR A 96 -27.32 0.62 -31.08
N LYS A 97 -27.54 1.61 -31.96
CA LYS A 97 -26.75 1.84 -33.19
C LYS A 97 -25.24 2.02 -32.96
N HIS A 98 -24.82 2.52 -31.80
CA HIS A 98 -23.41 2.77 -31.48
C HIS A 98 -22.76 1.67 -30.62
N TYR A 99 -23.41 0.51 -30.46
CA TYR A 99 -22.90 -0.58 -29.63
C TYR A 99 -21.49 -1.01 -30.07
N ASN A 100 -21.24 -1.12 -31.38
CA ASN A 100 -19.93 -1.47 -31.93
C ASN A 100 -18.83 -0.45 -31.60
N LYS A 101 -19.17 0.83 -31.46
CA LYS A 101 -18.20 1.88 -31.08
C LYS A 101 -17.81 1.74 -29.60
N VAL A 102 -18.81 1.52 -28.74
CA VAL A 102 -18.61 1.27 -27.30
C VAL A 102 -17.83 -0.03 -27.09
N ALA A 103 -18.20 -1.13 -27.76
CA ALA A 103 -17.48 -2.39 -27.71
C ALA A 103 -16.01 -2.26 -28.16
N LYS A 104 -15.73 -1.50 -29.23
CA LYS A 104 -14.36 -1.21 -29.66
C LYS A 104 -13.57 -0.40 -28.62
N GLU A 105 -14.19 0.54 -27.91
CA GLU A 105 -13.53 1.25 -26.80
C GLU A 105 -13.29 0.34 -25.58
N TYR A 106 -14.21 -0.58 -25.29
CA TYR A 106 -14.03 -1.61 -24.27
C TYR A 106 -12.79 -2.45 -24.56
N ILE A 107 -12.66 -2.96 -25.79
CA ILE A 107 -11.56 -3.82 -26.27
C ILE A 107 -10.23 -3.03 -26.41
N LYS A 108 -10.25 -1.81 -26.98
CA LYS A 108 -9.02 -0.98 -27.11
C LYS A 108 -8.42 -0.61 -25.76
N LYS A 109 -9.25 -0.31 -24.76
CA LYS A 109 -8.78 -0.09 -23.37
C LYS A 109 -8.47 -1.39 -22.63
N GLU A 110 -8.86 -2.55 -23.14
CA GLU A 110 -8.46 -3.86 -22.61
C GLU A 110 -7.02 -4.20 -23.03
N LYS A 111 -6.60 -3.79 -24.23
CA LYS A 111 -5.17 -3.79 -24.62
C LYS A 111 -4.30 -2.89 -23.73
N VAL A 112 -4.88 -1.92 -23.02
CA VAL A 112 -4.15 -1.15 -22.00
C VAL A 112 -3.94 -2.01 -20.74
N PHE A 113 -4.86 -2.92 -20.40
CA PHE A 113 -4.72 -3.83 -19.25
C PHE A 113 -3.87 -5.08 -19.51
N ILE A 114 -3.65 -5.45 -20.78
CA ILE A 114 -2.88 -6.65 -21.16
C ILE A 114 -1.42 -6.30 -21.53
N ASN A 115 -1.09 -5.02 -21.71
CA ASN A 115 0.28 -4.60 -22.05
C ASN A 115 1.04 -4.14 -20.79
N ASP A 116 2.33 -4.42 -20.75
CA ASP A 116 3.29 -3.99 -19.71
C ASP A 116 3.25 -2.48 -19.38
N GLY A 117 2.59 -1.68 -20.23
CA GLY A 117 2.38 -0.24 -20.08
C GLY A 117 1.59 0.22 -18.85
N VAL A 118 0.66 -0.57 -18.27
CA VAL A 118 -0.03 -0.16 -17.02
C VAL A 118 0.90 -0.27 -15.82
N MET A 119 1.79 -1.27 -15.78
CA MET A 119 2.83 -1.36 -14.76
C MET A 119 3.84 -0.22 -14.91
N GLU A 120 4.20 0.14 -16.15
CA GLU A 120 5.05 1.30 -16.43
C GLU A 120 4.36 2.60 -15.98
N ASP A 121 3.12 2.87 -16.37
CA ASP A 121 2.37 4.09 -16.01
C ASP A 121 2.11 4.21 -14.50
N ILE A 122 1.90 3.10 -13.77
CA ILE A 122 1.80 3.10 -12.29
C ILE A 122 3.16 3.42 -11.65
N ASN A 123 4.25 2.84 -12.17
CA ASN A 123 5.60 3.13 -11.68
C ASN A 123 6.01 4.58 -11.95
N PHE A 124 5.60 5.15 -13.08
CA PHE A 124 5.87 6.55 -13.42
C PHE A 124 4.97 7.54 -12.67
N SER A 125 3.68 7.28 -12.53
CA SER A 125 2.74 8.19 -11.84
C SER A 125 3.05 8.35 -10.35
N THR A 126 3.70 7.36 -9.73
CA THR A 126 4.15 7.46 -8.33
C THR A 126 5.38 8.34 -8.11
N VAL A 127 6.14 8.66 -9.17
CA VAL A 127 7.39 9.44 -9.11
C VAL A 127 7.44 10.68 -10.00
N LYS A 128 6.59 10.78 -11.03
CA LYS A 128 6.46 11.95 -11.91
C LYS A 128 5.83 13.10 -11.14
N ILE A 129 6.46 14.27 -11.22
CA ILE A 129 5.91 15.50 -10.66
C ILE A 129 4.74 15.95 -11.54
N ASP A 130 3.66 16.37 -10.89
CA ASP A 130 2.64 17.21 -11.52
C ASP A 130 3.11 18.65 -11.35
N GLU A 131 3.76 19.21 -12.39
CA GLU A 131 4.43 20.53 -12.34
C GLU A 131 3.49 21.66 -11.88
N THR A 132 2.18 21.45 -12.04
CA THR A 132 1.10 22.35 -11.60
C THR A 132 0.93 22.44 -10.08
N LYS A 133 1.52 21.52 -9.30
CA LYS A 133 1.40 21.43 -7.83
C LYS A 133 2.65 21.88 -7.08
N ILE A 134 3.64 22.44 -7.78
CA ILE A 134 4.80 23.04 -7.14
C ILE A 134 4.37 24.40 -6.58
N ASP A 135 4.43 24.56 -5.26
CA ASP A 135 4.14 25.83 -4.61
C ASP A 135 5.22 26.84 -5.00
N LYS A 136 4.84 27.96 -5.62
CA LYS A 136 5.79 28.99 -6.07
C LYS A 136 6.56 29.61 -4.89
N ASN A 137 6.03 29.51 -3.67
CA ASN A 137 6.69 29.96 -2.46
C ASN A 137 7.88 29.06 -2.05
N ASP A 138 7.90 27.79 -2.47
CA ASP A 138 9.04 26.88 -2.25
C ASP A 138 10.25 27.22 -3.15
N LEU A 139 10.09 28.08 -4.16
CA LEU A 139 11.16 28.50 -5.08
C LEU A 139 12.02 29.66 -4.53
N VAL A 140 11.56 30.34 -3.47
CA VAL A 140 12.16 31.58 -2.93
C VAL A 140 12.91 31.34 -1.62
N SER A 141 13.19 30.08 -1.26
CA SER A 141 13.64 29.78 0.09
C SER A 141 15.16 29.95 0.31
N ASN A 142 15.56 30.99 1.04
CA ASN A 142 16.85 31.10 1.76
C ASN A 142 16.98 30.06 2.92
N ILE A 143 16.26 28.95 2.86
CA ILE A 143 16.06 27.99 3.98
C ILE A 143 17.28 27.07 4.21
N TYR A 144 18.27 27.08 3.30
CA TYR A 144 19.46 26.21 3.37
C TYR A 144 20.77 26.95 3.12
N GLU A 145 20.85 28.24 3.46
CA GLU A 145 22.10 29.04 3.35
C GLU A 145 23.26 28.44 4.17
N ASP A 146 22.96 27.64 5.19
CA ASP A 146 23.89 26.95 6.08
C ASP A 146 24.44 25.62 5.54
N LYS A 147 23.95 25.16 4.38
CA LYS A 147 24.31 23.84 3.82
C LYS A 147 25.14 23.99 2.56
N GLU A 148 26.19 23.18 2.46
CA GLU A 148 27.10 23.19 1.31
C GLU A 148 27.11 21.86 0.54
N GLY A 149 27.44 21.94 -0.75
CA GLY A 149 27.70 20.79 -1.62
C GLY A 149 26.52 19.81 -1.74
N TYR A 150 26.77 18.52 -1.49
CA TYR A 150 25.78 17.46 -1.68
C TYR A 150 24.67 17.47 -0.63
N GLU A 151 24.91 18.05 0.56
CA GLU A 151 23.88 18.17 1.57
C GLU A 151 22.82 19.21 1.18
N TYR A 152 23.26 20.32 0.56
CA TYR A 152 22.39 21.31 -0.05
C TYR A 152 21.57 20.70 -1.19
N LEU A 153 22.24 20.03 -2.14
CA LEU A 153 21.58 19.36 -3.28
C LEU A 153 20.47 18.40 -2.81
N ASN A 154 20.78 17.53 -1.83
CA ASN A 154 19.81 16.58 -1.31
C ASN A 154 18.66 17.30 -0.58
N SER A 155 18.95 18.32 0.22
CA SER A 155 17.93 19.09 0.92
C SER A 155 16.95 19.77 -0.05
N LEU A 156 17.47 20.37 -1.12
CA LEU A 156 16.66 20.99 -2.17
C LEU A 156 15.81 19.95 -2.94
N PHE A 157 16.39 18.79 -3.25
CA PHE A 157 15.66 17.67 -3.85
C PHE A 157 14.45 17.26 -2.98
N PHE A 158 14.68 17.04 -1.69
CA PHE A 158 13.63 16.63 -0.78
C PHE A 158 12.56 17.71 -0.57
N LEU A 159 12.92 18.99 -0.64
CA LEU A 159 11.98 20.11 -0.58
C LEU A 159 11.09 20.13 -1.83
N ARG A 160 11.69 20.07 -3.03
CA ARG A 160 10.98 20.04 -4.32
C ARG A 160 10.04 18.85 -4.44
N HIS A 161 10.44 17.69 -3.94
CA HIS A 161 9.67 16.44 -4.07
C HIS A 161 8.92 16.04 -2.79
N LYS A 162 8.74 16.96 -1.83
CA LYS A 162 8.12 16.70 -0.52
C LYS A 162 6.76 16.00 -0.63
N ASN A 163 5.95 16.38 -1.60
CA ASN A 163 4.60 15.86 -1.80
C ASN A 163 4.57 14.35 -2.12
N ILE A 164 5.56 13.82 -2.84
CA ILE A 164 5.64 12.36 -3.14
C ILE A 164 5.78 11.56 -1.84
N MET A 165 6.56 12.08 -0.90
CA MET A 165 6.85 11.45 0.38
C MET A 165 5.71 11.68 1.38
N ILE A 166 5.27 12.93 1.55
CA ILE A 166 4.22 13.32 2.49
C ILE A 166 2.90 12.61 2.16
N ASN A 167 2.52 12.51 0.89
CA ASN A 167 1.27 11.82 0.52
C ASN A 167 1.31 10.34 0.93
N SER A 168 2.45 9.68 0.73
CA SER A 168 2.62 8.27 1.14
C SER A 168 2.44 8.09 2.64
N ILE A 169 3.12 8.93 3.43
CA ILE A 169 3.03 8.91 4.90
C ILE A 169 1.62 9.25 5.37
N LYS A 170 0.98 10.25 4.75
CA LYS A 170 -0.38 10.68 5.09
C LYS A 170 -1.38 9.54 4.92
N HIS A 171 -1.29 8.78 3.83
CA HIS A 171 -2.15 7.61 3.64
C HIS A 171 -1.91 6.53 4.69
N ILE A 172 -0.64 6.26 5.03
CA ILE A 172 -0.28 5.30 6.09
C ILE A 172 -0.84 5.75 7.44
N GLY A 173 -0.66 7.02 7.80
CA GLY A 173 -1.18 7.57 9.06
C GLY A 173 -2.70 7.55 9.13
N ILE A 174 -3.40 7.87 8.03
CA ILE A 174 -4.86 7.73 7.97
C ILE A 174 -5.28 6.27 8.24
N VAL A 175 -4.59 5.29 7.65
CA VAL A 175 -4.88 3.86 7.88
C VAL A 175 -4.62 3.47 9.34
N ILE A 176 -3.48 3.88 9.92
CA ILE A 176 -3.17 3.65 11.34
C ILE A 176 -4.24 4.27 12.24
N GLY A 177 -4.65 5.52 11.96
CA GLY A 177 -5.71 6.22 12.68
C GLY A 177 -7.07 5.54 12.60
N ILE A 178 -7.47 5.04 11.43
CA ILE A 178 -8.72 4.28 11.26
C ILE A 178 -8.69 2.98 12.08
N ILE A 179 -7.57 2.24 12.04
CA ILE A 179 -7.40 1.01 12.83
C ILE A 179 -7.45 1.33 14.33
N PHE A 180 -6.77 2.40 14.75
CA PHE A 180 -6.76 2.88 16.12
C PHE A 180 -8.17 3.21 16.64
N ILE A 181 -8.94 4.01 15.90
CA ILE A 181 -10.33 4.36 16.24
C ILE A 181 -11.19 3.09 16.31
N SER A 182 -11.02 2.18 15.35
CA SER A 182 -11.77 0.91 15.32
C SER A 182 -11.51 0.05 16.56
N ILE A 183 -10.25 -0.02 17.02
CA ILE A 183 -9.89 -0.74 18.25
C ILE A 183 -10.50 -0.08 19.48
N ILE A 184 -10.48 1.25 19.58
CA ILE A 184 -11.10 1.98 20.69
C ILE A 184 -12.60 1.71 20.74
N VAL A 185 -13.29 1.88 19.62
CA VAL A 185 -14.73 1.61 19.50
C VAL A 185 -15.04 0.16 19.92
N PHE A 186 -14.25 -0.80 19.44
CA PHE A 186 -14.40 -2.22 19.79
C PHE A 186 -14.25 -2.47 21.30
N ILE A 187 -13.27 -1.84 21.94
CA ILE A 187 -13.01 -1.95 23.39
C ILE A 187 -14.15 -1.33 24.23
N ILE A 188 -14.80 -0.28 23.72
CA ILE A 188 -15.97 0.34 24.37
C ILE A 188 -17.16 -0.63 24.33
N PHE A 189 -17.44 -1.24 23.18
CA PHE A 189 -18.56 -2.19 23.03
C PHE A 189 -18.32 -3.54 23.72
N LYS A 190 -17.06 -3.98 23.86
CA LYS A 190 -16.70 -5.26 24.49
C LYS A 190 -15.59 -5.07 25.54
N PRO A 191 -15.89 -4.55 26.74
CA PRO A 191 -14.90 -4.33 27.79
C PRO A 191 -14.10 -5.58 28.18
N ASN A 192 -14.71 -6.77 28.06
CA ASN A 192 -14.09 -8.05 28.39
C ASN A 192 -12.83 -8.36 27.55
N VAL A 193 -12.65 -7.72 26.39
CA VAL A 193 -11.47 -7.95 25.52
C VAL A 193 -10.26 -7.09 25.87
N ARG A 194 -10.41 -6.08 26.74
CA ARG A 194 -9.33 -5.16 27.18
C ARG A 194 -8.02 -5.88 27.57
N PRO A 195 -8.03 -6.88 28.47
CA PRO A 195 -6.78 -7.56 28.85
C PRO A 195 -6.17 -8.36 27.70
N ILE A 196 -6.99 -8.87 26.78
CA ILE A 196 -6.52 -9.60 25.59
C ILE A 196 -5.80 -8.63 24.65
N VAL A 197 -6.35 -7.45 24.41
CA VAL A 197 -5.74 -6.41 23.56
C VAL A 197 -4.37 -5.99 24.11
N VAL A 198 -4.29 -5.67 25.41
CA VAL A 198 -3.02 -5.27 26.03
C VAL A 198 -2.00 -6.40 25.98
N LYS A 199 -2.41 -7.64 26.26
CA LYS A 199 -1.53 -8.82 26.15
C LYS A 199 -1.04 -9.03 24.72
N THR A 200 -1.87 -8.77 23.71
CA THR A 200 -1.46 -8.82 22.30
C THR A 200 -0.40 -7.78 22.01
N PHE A 201 -0.56 -6.53 22.45
CA PHE A 201 0.45 -5.48 22.24
C PHE A 201 1.78 -5.81 22.90
N ILE A 202 1.75 -6.30 24.13
CA ILE A 202 2.95 -6.74 24.86
C ILE A 202 3.72 -7.83 24.09
N ASN A 203 3.04 -8.69 23.33
CA ASN A 203 3.67 -9.82 22.62
C ASN A 203 3.79 -9.62 21.10
N SER A 204 3.52 -8.41 20.60
CA SER A 204 3.41 -8.16 19.16
C SER A 204 4.71 -7.75 18.47
N ALA A 205 5.85 -7.67 19.18
CA ALA A 205 7.11 -7.22 18.57
C ALA A 205 7.55 -8.06 17.34
N PRO A 206 7.43 -9.41 17.31
CA PRO A 206 7.71 -10.18 16.10
C PRO A 206 6.79 -9.84 14.92
N LEU A 207 5.52 -9.54 15.20
CA LEU A 207 4.54 -9.12 14.21
C LEU A 207 4.86 -7.73 13.63
N MET A 208 5.49 -6.86 14.43
CA MET A 208 5.90 -5.53 13.98
C MET A 208 6.95 -5.59 12.87
N VAL A 209 7.76 -6.64 12.75
CA VAL A 209 8.72 -6.77 11.63
C VAL A 209 7.99 -6.73 10.29
N PHE A 210 6.92 -7.52 10.17
CA PHE A 210 6.14 -7.58 8.93
C PHE A 210 5.38 -6.28 8.68
N ILE A 211 4.73 -5.72 9.70
CA ILE A 211 4.03 -4.43 9.56
C ILE A 211 5.01 -3.34 9.10
N MET A 212 6.14 -3.19 9.79
CA MET A 212 7.14 -2.16 9.49
C MET A 212 7.78 -2.36 8.12
N TYR A 213 7.96 -3.61 7.66
CA TYR A 213 8.36 -3.90 6.29
C TYR A 213 7.33 -3.37 5.28
N THR A 214 6.05 -3.65 5.49
CA THR A 214 4.99 -3.25 4.53
C THR A 214 4.74 -1.75 4.46
N ILE A 215 4.88 -1.02 5.58
CA ILE A 215 4.63 0.43 5.62
C ILE A 215 5.87 1.26 5.27
N SER A 216 7.05 0.66 5.13
CA SER A 216 8.28 1.39 4.82
C SER A 216 8.17 2.11 3.48
N THR A 217 8.38 3.42 3.47
CA THR A 217 8.29 4.22 2.23
C THR A 217 9.60 4.31 1.47
N THR A 218 10.69 3.75 2.02
CA THR A 218 12.05 3.96 1.51
C THR A 218 12.24 3.50 0.08
N GLU A 219 11.67 2.37 -0.32
CA GLU A 219 11.79 1.89 -1.70
C GLU A 219 11.19 2.91 -2.69
N ARG A 220 10.02 3.47 -2.36
CA ARG A 220 9.36 4.51 -3.17
C ARG A 220 10.21 5.79 -3.23
N ILE A 221 10.82 6.18 -2.10
CA ILE A 221 11.73 7.33 -2.07
C ILE A 221 12.95 7.07 -2.96
N CYS A 222 13.54 5.86 -2.92
CA CYS A 222 14.67 5.49 -3.76
C CYS A 222 14.32 5.53 -5.26
N LYS A 223 13.13 5.06 -5.64
CA LYS A 223 12.62 5.20 -7.02
C LYS A 223 12.52 6.66 -7.44
N ALA A 224 11.97 7.51 -6.57
CA ALA A 224 11.84 8.94 -6.84
C ALA A 224 13.20 9.64 -6.95
N MET A 225 14.16 9.32 -6.06
CA MET A 225 15.54 9.83 -6.10
C MET A 225 16.23 9.44 -7.41
N PHE A 226 16.11 8.19 -7.82
CA PHE A 226 16.70 7.72 -9.06
C PHE A 226 16.13 8.46 -10.28
N TYR A 227 14.80 8.50 -10.40
CA TYR A 227 14.13 9.05 -11.57
C TYR A 227 14.40 10.55 -11.75
N ASN A 228 14.30 11.32 -10.66
CA ASN A 228 14.28 12.78 -10.70
C ASN A 228 15.66 13.42 -10.48
N CYS A 229 16.64 12.69 -9.94
CA CYS A 229 17.97 13.24 -9.60
C CYS A 229 19.11 12.36 -10.08
N ASP A 230 19.20 11.11 -9.62
CA ASP A 230 20.43 10.33 -9.81
C ASP A 230 20.62 9.86 -11.26
N LYS A 231 19.54 9.69 -12.02
CA LYS A 231 19.61 9.28 -13.44
C LYS A 231 20.48 10.21 -14.29
N SER A 232 20.46 11.52 -14.03
CA SER A 232 21.30 12.49 -14.76
C SER A 232 22.71 12.56 -14.17
N LEU A 233 22.83 12.54 -12.84
CA LEU A 233 24.11 12.68 -12.14
C LEU A 233 25.03 11.45 -12.28
N LEU A 234 24.48 10.25 -12.37
CA LEU A 234 25.24 9.00 -12.50
C LEU A 234 26.03 8.87 -13.81
N ARG A 235 25.81 9.76 -14.78
CA ARG A 235 26.61 9.87 -16.00
C ARG A 235 28.02 10.38 -15.73
N TYR A 236 28.20 11.15 -14.66
CA TYR A 236 29.47 11.78 -14.34
C TYR A 236 30.32 10.92 -13.39
N SER A 237 31.63 10.84 -13.65
CA SER A 237 32.57 10.06 -12.84
C SER A 237 32.75 10.64 -11.43
N TYR A 238 32.72 11.97 -11.27
CA TYR A 238 32.87 12.63 -9.97
C TYR A 238 31.76 12.22 -9.00
N TYR A 239 30.54 11.98 -9.50
CA TYR A 239 29.40 11.57 -8.68
C TYR A 239 29.51 10.12 -8.18
N ARG A 240 30.37 9.32 -8.82
CA ARG A 240 30.63 7.92 -8.46
C ARG A 240 31.82 7.75 -7.51
N ASN A 241 32.41 8.84 -7.03
CA ASN A 241 33.50 8.80 -6.06
C ASN A 241 32.98 8.29 -4.70
N GLU A 242 33.73 7.42 -4.03
CA GLU A 242 33.42 6.85 -2.72
C GLU A 242 33.03 7.88 -1.65
N LYS A 243 33.75 9.00 -1.55
CA LYS A 243 33.48 10.05 -0.56
C LYS A 243 32.16 10.76 -0.85
N VAL A 244 31.88 10.99 -2.14
CA VAL A 244 30.65 11.63 -2.61
C VAL A 244 29.45 10.73 -2.39
N ILE A 245 29.58 9.43 -2.72
CA ILE A 245 28.53 8.45 -2.50
C ILE A 245 28.21 8.34 -1.02
N LEU A 246 29.23 8.24 -0.15
CA LEU A 246 29.04 8.13 1.29
C LEU A 246 28.37 9.38 1.87
N ALA A 247 28.77 10.58 1.43
CA ALA A 247 28.14 11.84 1.84
C ALA A 247 26.65 11.93 1.41
N ASN A 248 26.34 11.51 0.17
CA ASN A 248 24.95 11.45 -0.29
C ASN A 248 24.15 10.41 0.49
N PHE A 249 24.72 9.23 0.74
CA PHE A 249 24.06 8.16 1.49
C PHE A 249 23.72 8.62 2.92
N THR A 250 24.65 9.23 3.65
CA THR A 250 24.41 9.68 5.03
C THR A 250 23.37 10.80 5.09
N SER A 251 23.44 11.77 4.18
CA SER A 251 22.45 12.86 4.09
C SER A 251 21.05 12.31 3.79
N ARG A 252 20.92 11.41 2.81
CA ARG A 252 19.65 10.79 2.44
C ARG A 252 19.12 9.86 3.53
N LEU A 253 20.00 9.13 4.22
CA LEU A 253 19.61 8.25 5.32
C LEU A 253 18.94 9.04 6.44
N LYS A 254 19.52 10.17 6.87
CA LYS A 254 18.90 11.06 7.87
C LYS A 254 17.50 11.50 7.46
N LYS A 255 17.30 11.85 6.18
CA LYS A 255 16.00 12.31 5.69
C LYS A 255 14.98 11.18 5.57
N VAL A 256 15.38 10.02 5.04
CA VAL A 256 14.51 8.84 4.93
C VAL A 256 14.11 8.34 6.31
N MET A 257 15.04 8.30 7.27
CA MET A 257 14.74 7.91 8.66
C MET A 257 13.77 8.89 9.31
N SER A 258 13.95 10.20 9.16
CA SER A 258 13.01 11.19 9.73
C SER A 258 11.62 11.14 9.09
N ILE A 259 11.50 10.66 7.86
CA ILE A 259 10.22 10.39 7.22
C ILE A 259 9.56 9.12 7.78
N ASN A 260 10.28 8.00 7.81
CA ASN A 260 9.73 6.72 8.23
C ASN A 260 9.51 6.62 9.75
N ILE A 261 10.15 7.48 10.56
CA ILE A 261 9.91 7.49 12.01
C ILE A 261 8.51 8.03 12.35
N ILE A 262 7.91 8.85 11.50
CA ILE A 262 6.56 9.42 11.71
C ILE A 262 5.51 8.32 11.92
N PRO A 263 5.29 7.37 10.99
CA PRO A 263 4.31 6.31 11.20
C PRO A 263 4.71 5.35 12.34
N ALA A 264 6.01 5.21 12.63
CA ALA A 264 6.49 4.39 13.74
C ALA A 264 6.12 4.99 15.11
N ILE A 265 6.25 6.32 15.25
CA ILE A 265 5.83 7.07 16.43
C ILE A 265 4.32 7.01 16.57
N GLU A 266 3.59 7.24 15.47
CA GLU A 266 2.12 7.17 15.47
C GLU A 266 1.61 5.81 15.94
N LEU A 267 2.18 4.71 15.43
CA LEU A 267 1.84 3.35 15.87
C LEU A 267 2.21 3.11 17.34
N SER A 268 3.36 3.60 17.80
CA SER A 268 3.81 3.46 19.19
C SER A 268 2.91 4.24 20.16
N LEU A 269 2.51 5.46 19.79
CA LEU A 269 1.57 6.28 20.57
C LEU A 269 0.19 5.62 20.61
N ALA A 270 -0.29 5.07 19.49
CA ALA A 270 -1.53 4.31 19.43
C ALA A 270 -1.54 3.16 20.45
N PHE A 271 -0.43 2.42 20.56
CA PHE A 271 -0.30 1.30 21.51
C PHE A 271 -0.37 1.79 22.97
N ILE A 272 0.32 2.88 23.28
CA ILE A 272 0.32 3.47 24.63
C ILE A 272 -1.08 3.97 24.99
N ILE A 273 -1.71 4.74 24.11
CA ILE A 273 -3.03 5.34 24.36
C ILE A 273 -4.09 4.25 24.54
N ILE A 274 -4.13 3.23 23.66
CA ILE A 274 -5.09 2.12 23.80
C ILE A 274 -4.85 1.37 25.12
N THR A 275 -3.60 1.18 25.54
CA THR A 275 -3.28 0.52 26.81
C THR A 275 -3.83 1.31 28.00
N ILE A 276 -3.73 2.64 27.96
CA ILE A 276 -4.34 3.53 28.97
C ILE A 276 -5.87 3.42 28.92
N CYS A 277 -6.48 3.48 27.73
CA CYS A 277 -7.93 3.36 27.55
C CYS A 277 -8.48 2.00 28.02
N CYS A 278 -7.67 0.94 28.01
CA CYS A 278 -8.02 -0.36 28.57
C CYS A 278 -8.08 -0.39 30.11
N GLY A 279 -7.69 0.70 30.80
CA GLY A 279 -7.62 0.77 32.25
C GLY A 279 -6.41 0.03 32.85
N GLN A 280 -5.35 -0.19 32.07
CA GLN A 280 -4.14 -0.90 32.51
C GLN A 280 -2.87 -0.02 32.39
N PRO A 281 -2.80 1.13 33.08
CA PRO A 281 -1.66 2.05 32.94
C PRO A 281 -0.33 1.41 33.37
N TYR A 282 -0.32 0.52 34.35
CA TYR A 282 0.90 -0.20 34.77
C TYR A 282 1.46 -1.14 33.69
N SER A 283 0.62 -1.59 32.74
CA SER A 283 1.04 -2.44 31.62
C SER A 283 1.83 -1.66 30.56
N ILE A 284 1.85 -0.32 30.58
CA ILE A 284 2.61 0.50 29.63
C ILE A 284 4.10 0.12 29.66
N ILE A 285 4.66 -0.13 30.85
CA ILE A 285 6.07 -0.53 31.01
C ILE A 285 6.38 -1.80 30.21
N LYS A 286 5.41 -2.72 30.11
CA LYS A 286 5.54 -3.98 29.35
C LYS A 286 5.35 -3.79 27.84
N VAL A 287 4.73 -2.69 27.41
CA VAL A 287 4.53 -2.33 25.99
C VAL A 287 5.73 -1.54 25.44
N ILE A 288 6.49 -0.84 26.30
CA ILE A 288 7.67 -0.06 25.90
C ILE A 288 8.65 -0.82 25.00
N PRO A 289 9.03 -2.09 25.28
CA PRO A 289 9.91 -2.84 24.39
C PRO A 289 9.35 -2.94 22.97
N THR A 290 8.06 -3.21 22.81
CA THR A 290 7.41 -3.24 21.49
C THR A 290 7.50 -1.88 20.79
N CYS A 291 7.28 -0.76 21.50
CA CYS A 291 7.42 0.58 20.93
C CYS A 291 8.86 0.87 20.47
N ILE A 292 9.86 0.50 21.29
CA ILE A 292 11.27 0.62 20.93
C ILE A 292 11.59 -0.24 19.70
N CYS A 293 11.04 -1.46 19.62
CA CYS A 293 11.18 -2.33 18.46
C CYS A 293 10.62 -1.70 17.19
N ILE A 294 9.43 -1.10 17.25
CA ILE A 294 8.80 -0.39 16.12
C ILE A 294 9.70 0.73 15.59
N ILE A 295 10.24 1.56 16.49
CA ILE A 295 11.15 2.66 16.13
C ILE A 295 12.45 2.11 15.52
N CYS A 296 13.02 1.05 16.12
CA CYS A 296 14.23 0.42 15.63
C CYS A 296 14.04 -0.20 14.23
N LEU A 297 12.92 -0.88 13.99
CA LEU A 297 12.56 -1.46 12.70
C LEU A 297 12.37 -0.39 11.62
N SER A 298 11.81 0.79 11.97
CA SER A 298 11.74 1.93 11.06
C SER A 298 13.14 2.34 10.56
N GLY A 299 14.11 2.41 11.48
CA GLY A 299 15.50 2.63 11.15
C GLY A 299 16.08 1.51 10.28
N PHE A 300 15.89 0.25 10.68
CA PHE A 300 16.37 -0.92 9.94
C PHE A 300 15.92 -0.94 8.48
N PHE A 301 14.61 -0.81 8.22
CA PHE A 301 14.10 -0.82 6.84
C PHE A 301 14.51 0.41 6.04
N SER A 302 14.70 1.56 6.69
CA SER A 302 15.29 2.76 6.07
C SER A 302 16.71 2.49 5.59
N ILE A 303 17.55 1.88 6.43
CA ILE A 303 18.92 1.51 6.09
C ILE A 303 18.92 0.43 5.01
N HIS A 304 18.13 -0.62 5.15
CA HIS A 304 18.09 -1.76 4.25
C HIS A 304 17.76 -1.35 2.82
N HIS A 305 16.63 -0.66 2.59
CA HIS A 305 16.22 -0.29 1.25
C HIS A 305 17.17 0.74 0.61
N LEU A 306 17.69 1.68 1.39
CA LEU A 306 18.67 2.65 0.89
C LEU A 306 20.02 1.97 0.57
N PHE A 307 20.48 1.05 1.42
CA PHE A 307 21.67 0.24 1.17
C PHE A 307 21.55 -0.55 -0.14
N MET A 308 20.43 -1.25 -0.33
CA MET A 308 20.15 -2.01 -1.54
C MET A 308 20.11 -1.13 -2.79
N TYR A 309 19.60 0.11 -2.65
CA TYR A 309 19.62 1.09 -3.73
C TYR A 309 21.04 1.45 -4.18
N TYR A 310 21.94 1.75 -3.24
CA TYR A 310 23.33 2.11 -3.54
C TYR A 310 24.19 0.95 -4.04
N VAL A 311 24.03 -0.24 -3.46
CA VAL A 311 24.88 -1.40 -3.79
C VAL A 311 24.41 -2.11 -5.06
N ILE A 312 23.11 -2.17 -5.32
CA ILE A 312 22.60 -2.93 -6.47
C ILE A 312 22.21 -2.02 -7.63
N GLN A 313 21.70 -0.81 -7.37
CA GLN A 313 21.05 0.04 -8.37
C GLN A 313 20.01 -0.77 -9.18
N PRO A 314 18.79 -0.92 -8.69
CA PRO A 314 17.81 -1.85 -9.29
C PRO A 314 16.98 -1.25 -10.43
N TYR A 315 17.02 0.08 -10.61
CA TYR A 315 16.06 0.82 -11.45
C TYR A 315 16.64 1.13 -12.84
N THR A 316 15.88 0.88 -13.89
CA THR A 316 16.24 1.30 -15.25
C THR A 316 15.70 2.69 -15.57
N ALA A 317 16.08 3.25 -16.73
CA ALA A 317 15.50 4.48 -17.25
C ALA A 317 13.97 4.44 -17.37
N GLU A 318 13.40 3.24 -17.50
CA GLU A 318 11.96 2.92 -17.55
C GLU A 318 11.35 2.63 -16.16
N LEU A 319 12.13 2.76 -15.09
CA LEU A 319 11.78 2.38 -13.70
C LEU A 319 11.41 0.91 -13.51
N THR A 320 11.70 0.06 -14.48
CA THR A 320 11.51 -1.39 -14.38
C THR A 320 12.63 -2.01 -13.54
N ILE A 321 12.27 -2.90 -12.62
CA ILE A 321 13.25 -3.64 -11.80
C ILE A 321 13.81 -4.80 -12.64
N LYS A 322 14.97 -4.59 -13.27
CA LYS A 322 15.64 -5.65 -14.06
C LYS A 322 16.58 -6.52 -13.23
N SER A 323 17.11 -6.03 -12.10
CA SER A 323 18.14 -6.74 -11.33
C SER A 323 17.59 -7.99 -10.62
N PRO A 324 17.98 -9.23 -11.01
CA PRO A 324 17.54 -10.45 -10.33
C PRO A 324 18.03 -10.49 -8.88
N LEU A 325 19.24 -9.99 -8.60
CA LEU A 325 19.78 -9.90 -7.25
C LEU A 325 18.90 -9.07 -6.31
N PHE A 326 18.38 -7.93 -6.79
CA PHE A 326 17.47 -7.11 -5.99
C PHE A 326 16.16 -7.84 -5.69
N LYS A 327 15.59 -8.55 -6.68
CA LYS A 327 14.38 -9.36 -6.50
C LYS A 327 14.61 -10.48 -5.47
N THR A 328 15.73 -11.20 -5.56
CA THR A 328 16.06 -12.27 -4.62
C THR A 328 16.22 -11.74 -3.20
N VAL A 329 16.94 -10.63 -3.00
CA VAL A 329 17.11 -10.07 -1.65
C VAL A 329 15.79 -9.57 -1.07
N ASN A 330 14.96 -8.89 -1.87
CA ASN A 330 13.63 -8.49 -1.41
C ASN A 330 12.74 -9.70 -1.07
N MET A 331 12.82 -10.78 -1.84
CA MET A 331 12.09 -12.03 -1.56
C MET A 331 12.57 -12.68 -0.27
N VAL A 332 13.88 -12.73 -0.03
CA VAL A 332 14.45 -13.22 1.23
C VAL A 332 13.99 -12.37 2.40
N MET A 333 14.03 -11.04 2.28
CA MET A 333 13.56 -10.14 3.33
C MET A 333 12.05 -10.27 3.61
N TYR A 334 11.25 -10.45 2.56
CA TYR A 334 9.83 -10.76 2.70
C TYR A 334 9.63 -12.06 3.48
N PHE A 335 10.34 -13.13 3.10
CA PHE A 335 10.23 -14.42 3.78
C PHE A 335 10.69 -14.36 5.23
N LEU A 336 11.81 -13.68 5.53
CA LEU A 336 12.27 -13.46 6.90
C LEU A 336 11.24 -12.70 7.72
N SER A 337 10.68 -11.60 7.18
CA SER A 337 9.65 -10.81 7.85
C SER A 337 8.37 -11.63 8.10
N TYR A 338 8.01 -12.48 7.14
CA TYR A 338 6.87 -13.39 7.27
C TYR A 338 7.12 -14.50 8.30
N MET A 339 8.32 -15.07 8.36
CA MET A 339 8.70 -16.06 9.37
C MET A 339 8.64 -15.48 10.79
N CYS A 340 8.95 -14.19 10.97
CA CYS A 340 8.80 -13.51 12.26
C CYS A 340 7.37 -13.57 12.81
N LEU A 341 6.33 -13.69 11.96
CA LEU A 341 4.94 -13.84 12.42
C LEU A 341 4.69 -15.11 13.22
N ARG A 342 5.52 -16.15 13.03
CA ARG A 342 5.39 -17.44 13.72
C ARG A 342 6.19 -17.51 15.02
N LEU A 343 7.05 -16.53 15.27
CA LEU A 343 7.91 -16.52 16.45
C LEU A 343 7.09 -16.19 17.70
N LYS A 344 7.14 -17.09 18.68
CA LYS A 344 6.55 -16.91 20.00
C LYS A 344 7.67 -16.60 20.99
N THR A 345 8.07 -15.33 21.03
CA THR A 345 9.11 -14.84 21.93
C THR A 345 8.59 -13.65 22.73
N SER A 346 9.16 -13.41 23.92
CA SER A 346 8.88 -12.19 24.66
C SER A 346 9.40 -10.98 23.87
N SER A 347 8.58 -9.94 23.76
CA SER A 347 8.94 -8.70 23.05
C SER A 347 10.21 -8.06 23.60
N TYR A 348 10.54 -8.26 24.88
CA TYR A 348 11.78 -7.74 25.46
C TYR A 348 13.03 -8.32 24.77
N TYR A 349 13.18 -9.66 24.78
CA TYR A 349 14.32 -10.33 24.14
C TYR A 349 14.33 -10.11 22.63
N PHE A 350 13.15 -10.11 22.01
CA PHE A 350 13.02 -9.85 20.58
C PHE A 350 13.54 -8.45 20.21
N THR A 351 13.17 -7.44 21.00
CA THR A 351 13.60 -6.05 20.78
C THR A 351 15.11 -5.90 20.89
N ILE A 352 15.74 -6.54 21.88
CA ILE A 352 17.20 -6.55 22.02
C ILE A 352 17.85 -7.16 20.77
N GLY A 353 17.33 -8.29 20.29
CA GLY A 353 17.81 -8.92 19.06
C GLY A 353 17.70 -8.01 17.83
N VAL A 354 16.58 -7.30 17.68
CA VAL A 354 16.38 -6.33 16.59
C VAL A 354 17.35 -5.15 16.70
N ILE A 355 17.58 -4.61 17.89
CA ILE A 355 18.54 -3.50 18.10
C ILE A 355 19.95 -3.93 17.69
N ILE A 356 20.42 -5.07 18.21
CA ILE A 356 21.75 -5.61 17.90
C ILE A 356 21.88 -5.85 16.39
N THR A 357 20.88 -6.50 15.79
CA THR A 357 20.87 -6.77 14.35
C THR A 357 20.92 -5.48 13.54
N THR A 358 20.18 -4.45 13.96
CA THR A 358 20.14 -3.15 13.26
C THR A 358 21.47 -2.42 13.33
N ILE A 359 22.13 -2.43 14.49
CA ILE A 359 23.45 -1.81 14.68
C ILE A 359 24.50 -2.53 13.81
N ILE A 360 24.56 -3.87 13.90
CA ILE A 360 25.49 -4.68 13.10
C ILE A 360 25.24 -4.45 11.61
N TYR A 361 23.98 -4.48 11.18
CA TYR A 361 23.61 -4.26 9.79
C TYR A 361 23.98 -2.85 9.31
N MET A 362 23.80 -1.82 10.14
CA MET A 362 24.20 -0.44 9.81
C MET A 362 25.72 -0.34 9.58
N ILE A 363 26.53 -0.93 10.45
CA ILE A 363 27.99 -0.93 10.34
C ILE A 363 28.41 -1.63 9.04
N ILE A 364 27.86 -2.81 8.78
CA ILE A 364 28.13 -3.56 7.54
C ILE A 364 27.72 -2.75 6.32
N ALA A 365 26.54 -2.13 6.33
CA ALA A 365 26.04 -1.32 5.23
C ALA A 365 26.98 -0.16 4.90
N LEU A 366 27.48 0.58 5.89
CA LEU A 366 28.42 1.69 5.70
C LEU A 366 29.74 1.22 5.07
N ILE A 367 30.32 0.12 5.59
CA ILE A 367 31.57 -0.44 5.08
C ILE A 367 31.41 -0.90 3.63
N VAL A 368 30.34 -1.63 3.34
CA VAL A 368 30.06 -2.16 2.01
C VAL A 368 29.76 -1.03 1.01
N ILE A 369 29.01 -0.01 1.41
CA ILE A 369 28.75 1.16 0.55
C ILE A 369 30.06 1.84 0.18
N TYR A 370 30.93 2.12 1.16
CA TYR A 370 32.20 2.79 0.90
C TYR A 370 33.06 2.03 -0.13
N ARG A 371 33.09 0.69 -0.07
CA ARG A 371 33.94 -0.14 -0.96
C ARG A 371 33.30 -0.56 -2.28
N VAL A 372 31.99 -0.83 -2.28
CA VAL A 372 31.30 -1.52 -3.39
C VAL A 372 30.45 -0.56 -4.22
N ALA A 373 29.84 0.46 -3.61
CA ALA A 373 28.96 1.39 -4.31
C ALA A 373 29.67 2.15 -5.46
N PRO A 374 30.96 2.57 -5.37
CA PRO A 374 31.64 3.22 -6.50
C PRO A 374 31.67 2.39 -7.80
N LYS A 375 31.67 1.05 -7.67
CA LYS A 375 31.73 0.12 -8.81
C LYS A 375 30.35 -0.26 -9.34
N THR A 376 29.34 -0.24 -8.47
CA THR A 376 28.01 -0.82 -8.71
C THR A 376 26.92 0.24 -8.90
N PHE A 377 27.07 1.42 -8.30
CA PHE A 377 26.16 2.55 -8.42
C PHE A 377 26.40 3.30 -9.74
N LYS A 378 25.94 2.70 -10.84
CA LYS A 378 26.02 3.25 -12.20
C LYS A 378 24.74 2.94 -12.97
N LEU A 379 24.51 3.68 -14.05
CA LEU A 379 23.40 3.39 -14.97
C LEU A 379 23.59 2.01 -15.60
N LYS A 380 22.49 1.27 -15.70
CA LYS A 380 22.40 -0.05 -16.34
C LYS A 380 21.69 0.02 -17.67
#